data_AF-A0A7C9K7D1-F1
#
_entry.id   AF-A0A7C9K7D1-F1
#
_cell.length_a   1.000
_cell.length_b   1.000
_cell.length_c   1.000
_cell.angle_alpha   90.00
_cell.angle_beta   90.00
_cell.angle_gamma   90.00
#
_symmetry.space_group_name_H-M   'P 1'
#
loop_
_entity.id
_entity.type
_entity.pdbx_description
1 polymer ?
#
loop_
_entity_poly.entity_id
_entity_poly.type
_entity_poly.pdbx_seq_one_letter_code
_entity_poly.pdbx_strand_id
1 'polypeptide(L)'
;MKTYEDLTGAAGRKVFYRAERFAAADLFRRRPPAAIIDGVHYELENLSMTGLAARAPAGEAWRGDVGSDVSVWLQQGNAPLFEGAGNVRRVEPAGRHSRIALSFKGAPLSIPDLVSRHNENQLLVQLNGGLGHLRGEVPPEYRRHCADVLHLLRGYRSALKDVDSTAASNGSLPDTDRVATLYRMAEERMLPEWRQLWHEGNALVRPLMSDAARLIPVKQFTESVLTPEFMAGAIWNRSYRKPLGYPGDYAMMNYVYEWQPVGDTIYERLMHRIGLDVAECIATRMVMVQEAIAETVATRAEGDTARVLSLGCGPAQEVANFLRAPALTAPVAFTLVDQDCHALGHAYERVYREVVRHNNRSTVECLQASFAQLMRASALFAALPPQDLIYSVGLLDYLSMRRVQELVRALFEKVAPGGQLIIGNMADVAGGNQWPMEFICDWTLHYRSEAEMHDMAALVSGATMTLRPDPTGRVYLLYITKPGAA
;
A
#
# COMPACT_ATOMS: atom_id res chain seq x y z
N MET A 1 -23.50 -8.44 26.38
CA MET A 1 -22.44 -9.09 27.18
C MET A 1 -22.39 -10.54 26.72
N LYS A 2 -21.25 -11.07 26.27
CA LYS A 2 -21.14 -12.48 25.86
C LYS A 2 -21.21 -13.37 27.10
N THR A 3 -21.94 -14.48 27.04
CA THR A 3 -21.93 -15.48 28.12
C THR A 3 -20.63 -16.30 28.03
N TYR A 4 -20.26 -16.99 29.10
CA TYR A 4 -19.03 -17.80 29.11
C TYR A 4 -19.08 -18.94 28.07
N GLU A 5 -20.28 -19.43 27.76
CA GLU A 5 -20.52 -20.45 26.73
C GLU A 5 -20.34 -19.91 25.29
N ASP A 6 -20.47 -18.60 25.09
CA ASP A 6 -20.23 -17.93 23.80
C ASP A 6 -18.74 -17.65 23.53
N LEU A 7 -17.86 -17.94 24.50
CA LEU A 7 -16.41 -17.79 24.37
C LEU A 7 -15.83 -19.03 23.70
N THR A 8 -15.71 -18.98 22.38
CA THR A 8 -15.01 -20.02 21.64
C THR A 8 -13.52 -20.02 21.96
N GLY A 9 -13.02 -21.15 22.48
CA GLY A 9 -11.60 -21.37 22.74
C GLY A 9 -10.76 -21.39 21.46
N ALA A 10 -9.44 -21.40 21.62
CA ALA A 10 -8.53 -21.47 20.48
C ALA A 10 -8.62 -22.82 19.75
N ALA A 11 -8.54 -22.81 18.41
CA ALA A 11 -8.56 -24.02 17.59
C ALA A 11 -7.17 -24.35 16.99
N GLY A 12 -6.93 -25.64 16.73
CA GLY A 12 -5.69 -26.12 16.11
C GLY A 12 -4.44 -25.84 16.95
N ARG A 13 -3.36 -25.37 16.32
CA ARG A 13 -2.09 -25.08 17.02
C ARG A 13 -2.19 -23.96 18.05
N LYS A 14 -3.23 -23.12 17.99
CA LYS A 14 -3.44 -22.01 18.94
C LYS A 14 -3.90 -22.48 20.32
N VAL A 15 -4.27 -23.76 20.48
CA VAL A 15 -4.54 -24.39 21.79
C VAL A 15 -3.30 -24.33 22.68
N PHE A 16 -2.11 -24.44 22.10
CA PHE A 16 -0.85 -24.28 22.82
C PHE A 16 -0.46 -22.81 22.82
N TYR A 17 -0.60 -22.15 23.97
CA TYR A 17 -0.18 -20.77 24.12
C TYR A 17 1.30 -20.62 23.76
N ARG A 18 1.60 -19.63 22.93
CA ARG A 18 2.96 -19.17 22.65
C ARG A 18 3.01 -17.69 22.98
N ALA A 19 4.12 -17.27 23.58
CA ALA A 19 4.38 -15.85 23.78
C ALA A 19 4.24 -15.11 22.46
N GLU A 20 3.63 -13.92 22.52
CA GLU A 20 3.46 -13.06 21.37
C GLU A 20 4.82 -12.76 20.71
N ARG A 21 4.84 -12.87 19.38
CA ARG A 21 6.03 -12.59 18.57
C ARG A 21 5.79 -11.32 17.77
N PHE A 22 6.70 -10.38 17.92
CA PHE A 22 6.69 -9.11 17.22
C PHE A 22 7.61 -9.20 16.01
N ALA A 23 7.15 -8.75 14.83
CA ALA A 23 8.04 -8.57 13.71
C ALA A 23 9.04 -7.46 14.04
N ALA A 24 10.32 -7.69 13.78
CA ALA A 24 11.38 -6.77 14.18
C ALA A 24 11.26 -5.42 13.43
N ALA A 25 10.83 -5.46 12.17
CA ALA A 25 10.56 -4.26 11.38
C ALA A 25 9.46 -3.38 12.00
N ASP A 26 8.40 -3.98 12.56
CA ASP A 26 7.31 -3.24 13.19
C ASP A 26 7.76 -2.68 14.55
N LEU A 27 8.45 -3.51 15.33
CA LEU A 27 8.87 -3.16 16.69
C LEU A 27 9.92 -2.04 16.72
N PHE A 28 10.83 -2.03 15.74
CA PHE A 28 11.97 -1.10 15.68
C PHE A 28 11.86 -0.09 14.53
N ARG A 29 10.63 0.27 14.12
CA ARG A 29 10.37 1.30 13.08
C ARG A 29 11.23 1.11 11.82
N ARG A 30 11.30 -0.12 11.33
CA ARG A 30 12.07 -0.57 10.15
C ARG A 30 13.60 -0.47 10.28
N ARG A 31 14.13 -0.30 11.51
CA ARG A 31 15.57 -0.32 11.81
C ARG A 31 15.90 -1.38 12.88
N PRO A 32 15.65 -2.67 12.62
CA PRO A 32 15.92 -3.71 13.59
C PRO A 32 17.41 -3.73 13.99
N PRO A 33 17.73 -4.02 15.26
CA PRO A 33 19.11 -4.23 15.67
C PRO A 33 19.70 -5.47 15.01
N ALA A 34 21.02 -5.51 14.87
CA ALA A 34 21.73 -6.70 14.41
C ALA A 34 21.61 -7.80 15.47
N ALA A 35 21.33 -9.03 15.03
CA ALA A 35 21.39 -10.20 15.88
C ALA A 35 22.72 -10.90 15.64
N ILE A 36 23.57 -11.04 16.66
CA ILE A 36 24.81 -11.79 16.56
C ILE A 36 24.62 -13.12 17.28
N ILE A 37 24.84 -14.22 16.56
CA ILE A 37 24.72 -15.58 17.08
C ILE A 37 26.07 -16.27 16.88
N ASP A 38 26.74 -16.63 17.97
CA ASP A 38 28.12 -17.17 17.96
C ASP A 38 29.10 -16.34 17.12
N GLY A 39 29.04 -15.02 17.28
CA GLY A 39 29.92 -14.08 16.59
C GLY A 39 29.58 -13.81 15.13
N VAL A 40 28.57 -14.47 14.56
CA VAL A 40 28.10 -14.25 13.19
C VAL A 40 26.91 -13.29 13.18
N HIS A 41 26.88 -12.35 12.23
CA HIS A 41 25.80 -11.37 12.10
C HIS A 41 24.61 -11.93 11.32
N TYR A 42 23.41 -11.75 11.88
CA TYR A 42 22.13 -12.14 11.31
C TYR A 42 21.18 -10.94 11.29
N GLU A 43 20.27 -10.97 10.31
CA GLU A 43 19.16 -10.04 10.23
C GLU A 43 18.02 -10.53 11.13
N LEU A 44 17.65 -9.74 12.14
CA LEU A 44 16.56 -10.07 13.05
C LEU A 44 15.22 -9.96 12.33
N GLU A 45 14.45 -11.06 12.28
CA GLU A 45 13.14 -11.06 11.62
C GLU A 45 11.99 -10.85 12.61
N ASN A 46 12.04 -11.53 13.74
CA ASN A 46 11.03 -11.41 14.79
C ASN A 46 11.57 -11.87 16.15
N LEU A 47 10.94 -11.40 17.22
CA LEU A 47 11.31 -11.72 18.60
C LEU A 47 10.09 -11.84 19.51
N SER A 48 10.28 -12.55 20.61
CA SER A 48 9.37 -12.68 21.75
C SER A 48 10.17 -12.67 23.04
N MET A 49 9.48 -12.59 24.16
CA MET A 49 10.12 -12.69 25.48
C MET A 49 10.92 -13.99 25.68
N THR A 50 10.63 -15.06 24.92
CA THR A 50 11.27 -16.38 25.08
C THR A 50 12.21 -16.77 23.94
N GLY A 51 12.39 -15.94 22.91
CA GLY A 51 13.26 -16.29 21.78
C GLY A 51 13.08 -15.44 20.54
N LEU A 52 13.94 -15.66 19.55
CA LEU A 52 14.00 -14.87 18.31
C LEU A 52 14.09 -15.76 17.07
N ALA A 53 13.84 -15.17 15.91
CA ALA A 53 14.16 -15.75 14.60
C ALA A 53 15.00 -14.75 13.81
N ALA A 54 16.06 -15.23 13.19
CA ALA A 54 16.98 -14.42 12.43
C ALA A 54 17.40 -15.11 11.13
N ARG A 55 17.76 -14.31 10.14
CA ARG A 55 18.14 -14.74 8.79
C ARG A 55 19.63 -14.53 8.57
N ALA A 56 20.29 -15.56 8.05
CA ALA A 56 21.71 -15.51 7.73
C ALA A 56 21.99 -14.62 6.51
N PRO A 57 23.18 -14.01 6.44
CA PRO A 57 23.65 -13.30 5.25
C PRO A 57 23.63 -14.20 4.00
N ALA A 58 23.59 -13.58 2.82
CA ALA A 58 23.60 -14.32 1.55
C ALA A 58 24.88 -15.16 1.40
N GLY A 59 24.74 -16.47 1.18
CA GLY A 59 25.88 -17.38 1.01
C GLY A 59 26.44 -17.98 2.30
N GLU A 60 25.92 -17.58 3.46
CA GLU A 60 26.25 -18.20 4.74
C GLU A 60 25.12 -19.16 5.16
N ALA A 61 25.43 -20.45 5.18
CA ALA A 61 24.56 -21.46 5.77
C ALA A 61 24.85 -21.57 7.27
N TRP A 62 23.82 -21.78 8.07
CA TRP A 62 23.99 -22.14 9.48
C TRP A 62 24.75 -23.47 9.56
N ARG A 63 25.82 -23.51 10.36
CA ARG A 63 26.70 -24.69 10.48
C ARG A 63 26.51 -25.47 11.77
N GLY A 64 25.65 -25.01 12.68
CA GLY A 64 25.39 -25.68 13.97
C GLY A 64 24.22 -26.68 13.90
N ASP A 65 24.12 -27.52 14.93
CA ASP A 65 23.04 -28.50 15.02
C ASP A 65 21.77 -27.92 15.67
N VAL A 66 20.60 -28.43 15.30
CA VAL A 66 19.38 -28.20 16.07
C VAL A 66 19.57 -28.81 17.46
N GLY A 67 19.28 -28.02 18.50
CA GLY A 67 19.48 -28.39 19.89
C GLY A 67 20.80 -27.88 20.48
N SER A 68 21.70 -27.31 19.67
CA SER A 68 22.93 -26.67 20.16
C SER A 68 22.64 -25.39 20.96
N ASP A 69 23.54 -25.10 21.90
CA ASP A 69 23.54 -23.85 22.65
C ASP A 69 24.45 -22.84 21.98
N VAL A 70 23.96 -21.60 21.89
CA VAL A 70 24.61 -20.52 21.16
C VAL A 70 24.61 -19.26 22.01
N SER A 71 25.65 -18.45 21.88
CA SER A 71 25.65 -17.07 22.38
C SER A 71 24.77 -16.19 21.51
N VAL A 72 24.01 -15.28 22.12
CA VAL A 72 23.08 -14.39 21.41
C VAL A 72 23.23 -12.97 21.90
N TRP A 73 23.51 -12.07 20.97
CA TRP A 73 23.58 -10.64 21.22
C TRP A 73 22.61 -9.91 20.30
N LEU A 74 21.91 -8.91 20.83
CA LEU A 74 21.26 -7.89 20.01
C LEU A 74 22.04 -6.60 20.19
N GLN A 75 22.46 -5.98 19.10
CA GLN A 75 23.22 -4.73 19.15
C GLN A 75 22.80 -3.73 18.08
N GLN A 76 23.01 -2.46 18.39
CA GLN A 76 22.81 -1.36 17.46
C GLN A 76 24.14 -0.64 17.25
N GLY A 77 24.74 -0.80 16.07
CA GLY A 77 26.13 -0.41 15.87
C GLY A 77 27.02 -1.15 16.86
N ASN A 78 27.73 -0.41 17.72
CA ASN A 78 28.57 -0.96 18.79
C ASN A 78 27.87 -0.99 20.16
N ALA A 79 26.61 -0.54 20.27
CA ALA A 79 25.89 -0.49 21.53
C ALA A 79 25.12 -1.80 21.78
N PRO A 80 25.42 -2.55 22.86
CA PRO A 80 24.69 -3.77 23.18
C PRO A 80 23.28 -3.43 23.71
N LEU A 81 22.27 -4.14 23.20
CA LEU A 81 20.88 -4.05 23.64
C LEU A 81 20.47 -5.25 24.49
N PHE A 82 20.95 -6.44 24.15
CA PHE A 82 20.73 -7.68 24.87
C PHE A 82 21.95 -8.60 24.71
N GLU A 83 22.27 -9.33 25.76
CA GLU A 83 23.27 -10.39 25.79
C GLU A 83 22.68 -11.59 26.53
N GLY A 84 22.81 -12.78 25.97
CA GLY A 84 22.35 -14.01 26.60
C GLY A 84 22.76 -15.26 25.83
N ALA A 85 22.19 -16.39 26.25
CA ALA A 85 22.35 -17.65 25.56
C ALA A 85 21.03 -18.09 24.94
N GLY A 86 21.10 -18.82 23.83
CA GLY A 86 19.96 -19.40 23.14
C GLY A 86 20.17 -20.88 22.89
N ASN A 87 19.07 -21.61 22.70
CA ASN A 87 19.08 -22.97 22.19
C ASN A 87 18.48 -22.97 20.79
N VAL A 88 19.17 -23.57 19.83
CA VAL A 88 18.69 -23.67 18.45
C VAL A 88 17.50 -24.61 18.39
N ARG A 89 16.31 -24.10 18.09
CA ARG A 89 15.08 -24.89 18.01
C ARG A 89 14.75 -25.33 16.60
N ARG A 90 15.13 -24.53 15.61
CA ARG A 90 14.83 -24.83 14.21
C ARG A 90 15.82 -24.13 13.30
N VAL A 91 16.18 -24.83 12.23
CA VAL A 91 16.89 -24.28 11.09
C VAL A 91 16.04 -24.59 9.87
N GLU A 92 15.60 -23.56 9.14
CA GLU A 92 14.88 -23.70 7.88
C GLU A 92 15.82 -23.27 6.73
N PRO A 93 16.08 -24.15 5.75
CA PRO A 93 16.73 -23.72 4.52
C PRO A 93 15.78 -22.81 3.74
N ALA A 94 16.25 -21.61 3.40
CA ALA A 94 15.52 -20.58 2.68
C ALA A 94 16.29 -20.19 1.40
N GLY A 95 16.31 -21.09 0.41
CA GLY A 95 17.07 -20.88 -0.83
C GLY A 95 18.58 -20.81 -0.57
N ARG A 96 19.21 -19.67 -0.86
CA ARG A 96 20.64 -19.39 -0.56
C ARG A 96 20.90 -18.90 0.88
N HIS A 97 19.87 -18.87 1.72
CA HIS A 97 19.93 -18.39 3.10
C HIS A 97 19.51 -19.49 4.08
N SER A 98 19.94 -19.35 5.33
CA SER A 98 19.40 -20.15 6.44
C SER A 98 18.62 -19.25 7.39
N ARG A 99 17.42 -19.67 7.77
CA ARG A 99 16.66 -19.05 8.84
C ARG A 99 16.83 -19.87 10.11
N ILE A 100 17.17 -19.22 11.20
CA ILE A 100 17.39 -19.86 12.49
C ILE A 100 16.37 -19.34 13.48
N ALA A 101 15.74 -20.25 14.23
CA ALA A 101 14.88 -19.94 15.34
C ALA A 101 15.50 -20.44 16.65
N LEU A 102 15.61 -19.54 17.61
CA LEU A 102 16.23 -19.78 18.91
C LEU A 102 15.20 -19.59 20.03
N SER A 103 15.33 -20.36 21.12
CA SER A 103 14.72 -20.02 22.41
C SER A 103 15.79 -19.52 23.36
N PHE A 104 15.55 -18.41 24.07
CA PHE A 104 16.50 -17.93 25.07
C PHE A 104 16.62 -18.90 26.24
N LYS A 105 17.83 -18.98 26.81
CA LYS A 105 18.12 -19.64 28.08
C LYS A 105 18.29 -18.58 29.16
N GLY A 106 17.61 -18.75 30.28
CA GLY A 106 17.66 -17.84 31.42
C GLY A 106 16.46 -16.89 31.49
N ALA A 107 16.70 -15.66 31.94
CA ALA A 107 15.65 -14.67 32.19
C ALA A 107 14.91 -14.27 30.88
N PRO A 108 13.60 -14.03 30.94
CA PRO A 108 12.84 -13.60 29.77
C PRO A 108 13.32 -12.22 29.30
N LEU A 109 13.31 -12.04 27.98
CA LEU A 109 13.60 -10.75 27.35
C LEU A 109 12.42 -9.79 27.57
N SER A 110 12.69 -8.65 28.21
CA SER A 110 11.72 -7.56 28.29
C SER A 110 11.68 -6.82 26.95
N ILE A 111 10.60 -7.05 26.19
CA ILE A 111 10.38 -6.37 24.91
C ILE A 111 10.28 -4.83 25.10
N PRO A 112 9.55 -4.30 26.09
CA PRO A 112 9.50 -2.85 26.31
C PRO A 112 10.87 -2.23 26.61
N ASP A 113 11.68 -2.86 27.48
CA ASP A 113 12.99 -2.30 27.85
C ASP A 113 13.96 -2.36 26.67
N LEU A 114 13.91 -3.43 25.87
CA LEU A 114 14.71 -3.55 24.66
C LEU A 114 14.37 -2.43 23.66
N VAL A 115 13.08 -2.14 23.48
CA VAL A 115 12.61 -1.06 22.60
C VAL A 115 13.00 0.30 23.16
N SER A 116 12.88 0.54 24.48
CA SER A 116 13.31 1.79 25.11
C SER A 116 14.79 2.05 24.87
N ARG A 117 15.65 1.07 25.18
CA ARG A 117 17.11 1.18 24.96
C ARG A 117 17.47 1.37 23.49
N HIS A 118 16.79 0.68 22.58
CA HIS A 118 16.96 0.90 21.15
C HIS A 118 16.62 2.34 20.76
N ASN A 119 15.48 2.87 21.23
CA ASN A 119 15.06 4.23 20.95
C ASN A 119 16.01 5.27 21.54
N GLU A 120 16.48 5.06 22.77
CA GLU A 120 17.48 5.91 23.44
C GLU A 120 18.80 5.91 22.66
N ASN A 121 19.29 4.74 22.25
CA ASN A 121 20.51 4.64 21.44
C ASN A 121 20.33 5.28 20.05
N GLN A 122 19.19 5.10 19.39
CA GLN A 122 18.88 5.79 18.12
C GLN A 122 18.88 7.31 18.31
N LEU A 123 18.27 7.80 19.39
CA LEU A 123 18.25 9.23 19.71
C LEU A 123 19.68 9.75 19.94
N LEU A 124 20.49 9.05 20.73
CA LEU A 124 21.88 9.44 20.97
C LEU A 124 22.72 9.45 19.68
N VAL A 125 22.56 8.44 18.82
CA VAL A 125 23.23 8.40 17.50
C VAL A 125 22.81 9.59 16.63
N GLN A 126 21.52 9.93 16.61
CA GLN A 126 21.01 11.08 15.86
C GLN A 126 21.53 12.41 16.41
N LEU A 127 21.49 12.59 17.73
CA LEU A 127 21.97 13.80 18.40
C LEU A 127 23.49 13.98 18.22
N ASN A 128 24.26 12.89 18.29
CA ASN A 128 25.72 12.92 18.14
C ASN A 128 26.19 13.01 16.68
N GLY A 129 25.39 12.49 15.73
CA GLY A 129 25.73 12.44 14.31
C GLY A 129 25.65 13.79 13.59
N GLY A 130 24.94 14.77 14.17
CA GLY A 130 24.77 16.11 13.59
C GLY A 130 24.33 16.10 12.13
N LEU A 131 24.73 17.11 11.35
CA LEU A 131 24.47 17.19 9.91
C LEU A 131 25.24 16.12 9.08
N GLY A 132 26.18 15.39 9.68
CA GLY A 132 27.09 14.48 8.97
C GLY A 132 26.52 13.09 8.71
N HIS A 133 25.63 12.61 9.59
CA HIS A 133 25.18 11.21 9.60
C HIS A 133 24.55 10.75 8.27
N LEU A 134 23.69 11.56 7.65
CA LEU A 134 23.07 11.24 6.35
C LEU A 134 23.80 11.88 5.16
N ARG A 135 24.70 12.84 5.39
CA ARG A 135 25.37 13.59 4.31
C ARG A 135 26.37 12.73 3.53
N GLY A 136 26.96 11.71 4.14
CA GLY A 136 27.82 10.76 3.43
C GLY A 136 27.03 9.77 2.56
N GLU A 137 25.81 9.45 2.97
CA GLU A 137 25.02 8.33 2.42
C GLU A 137 24.01 8.77 1.36
N VAL A 138 23.64 10.07 1.35
CA VAL A 138 22.71 10.64 0.37
C VAL A 138 23.47 11.29 -0.78
N PRO A 139 23.19 10.92 -2.05
CA PRO A 139 23.86 11.51 -3.21
C PRO A 139 23.71 13.04 -3.29
N PRO A 140 24.78 13.79 -3.64
CA PRO A 140 24.71 15.25 -3.76
C PRO A 140 23.62 15.76 -4.70
N GLU A 141 23.40 15.08 -5.82
CA GLU A 141 22.36 15.38 -6.81
C GLU A 141 20.95 15.27 -6.21
N TYR A 142 20.71 14.30 -5.32
CA TYR A 142 19.44 14.15 -4.64
C TYR A 142 19.19 15.26 -3.62
N ARG A 143 20.24 15.68 -2.89
CA ARG A 143 20.13 16.82 -1.98
C ARG A 143 19.84 18.12 -2.69
N ARG A 144 20.47 18.36 -3.85
CA ARG A 144 20.17 19.52 -4.71
C ARG A 144 18.72 19.46 -5.16
N HIS A 145 18.27 18.31 -5.65
CA HIS A 145 16.88 18.11 -6.04
C HIS A 145 15.90 18.43 -4.89
N CYS A 146 16.18 17.97 -3.67
CA CYS A 146 15.37 18.35 -2.51
C CYS A 146 15.36 19.86 -2.24
N ALA A 147 16.49 20.55 -2.43
CA ALA A 147 16.56 22.00 -2.28
C ALA A 147 15.71 22.73 -3.33
N ASP A 148 15.70 22.25 -4.57
CA ASP A 148 14.88 22.81 -5.65
C ASP A 148 13.37 22.61 -5.36
N VAL A 149 12.98 21.43 -4.87
CA VAL A 149 11.61 21.15 -4.41
C VAL A 149 11.23 22.08 -3.26
N LEU A 150 12.08 22.23 -2.24
CA LEU A 150 11.83 23.15 -1.13
C LEU A 150 11.67 24.59 -1.60
N HIS A 151 12.50 25.02 -2.57
CA HIS A 151 12.43 26.37 -3.11
C HIS A 151 11.07 26.63 -3.76
N LEU A 152 10.59 25.69 -4.59
CA LEU A 152 9.26 25.77 -5.20
C LEU A 152 8.17 25.86 -4.11
N LEU A 153 8.11 24.87 -3.21
CA LEU A 153 7.03 24.77 -2.23
C LEU A 153 6.99 25.98 -1.28
N ARG A 154 8.16 26.42 -0.78
CA ARG A 154 8.25 27.55 0.14
C ARG A 154 8.06 28.89 -0.57
N GLY A 155 8.45 28.99 -1.85
CA GLY A 155 8.18 30.16 -2.69
C GLY A 155 6.68 30.42 -2.81
N TYR A 156 5.91 29.41 -3.19
CA TYR A 156 4.44 29.51 -3.25
C TYR A 156 3.81 29.75 -1.88
N ARG A 157 4.28 29.08 -0.83
CA ARG A 157 3.83 29.33 0.56
C ARG A 157 4.01 30.80 0.95
N SER A 158 5.18 31.37 0.66
CA SER A 158 5.51 32.76 0.99
C SER A 158 4.69 33.74 0.17
N ALA A 159 4.52 33.51 -1.14
CA ALA A 159 3.78 34.39 -2.03
C ALA A 159 2.27 34.45 -1.71
N LEU A 160 1.71 33.35 -1.19
CA LEU A 160 0.29 33.25 -0.86
C LEU A 160 -0.04 33.63 0.60
N LYS A 161 0.97 33.74 1.47
CA LYS A 161 0.80 33.97 2.91
C LYS A 161 -0.06 35.19 3.24
N ASP A 162 0.18 36.32 2.60
CA ASP A 162 -0.53 37.57 2.90
C ASP A 162 -2.00 37.50 2.48
N VAL A 163 -2.27 36.82 1.35
CA VAL A 163 -3.63 36.57 0.86
C VAL A 163 -4.38 35.65 1.82
N ASP A 164 -3.75 34.56 2.25
CA ASP A 164 -4.35 33.59 3.16
C ASP A 164 -4.61 34.21 4.55
N SER A 165 -3.70 35.04 5.05
CA SER A 165 -3.85 35.71 6.35
C SER A 165 -4.96 36.77 6.37
N THR A 166 -5.15 37.48 5.26
CA THR A 166 -6.22 38.48 5.10
C THR A 166 -7.58 37.81 5.02
N ALA A 167 -7.69 36.68 4.32
CA ALA A 167 -8.92 35.90 4.25
C ALA A 167 -9.37 35.38 5.63
N ALA A 168 -8.43 34.98 6.50
CA ALA A 168 -8.72 34.50 7.84
C ALA A 168 -9.15 35.61 8.82
N SER A 169 -8.65 36.85 8.63
CA SER A 169 -8.82 37.94 9.61
C SER A 169 -10.12 38.74 9.46
N ASN A 170 -10.70 38.80 8.26
CA ASN A 170 -11.78 39.75 7.97
C ASN A 170 -13.20 39.28 8.35
N GLY A 171 -13.42 38.01 8.72
CA GLY A 171 -14.73 37.50 9.17
C GLY A 171 -15.89 37.58 8.15
N SER A 172 -15.68 38.27 7.03
CA SER A 172 -16.52 38.27 5.84
C SER A 172 -16.18 37.05 4.99
N LEU A 173 -17.20 36.51 4.28
CA LEU A 173 -16.98 35.49 3.25
C LEU A 173 -15.81 35.98 2.38
N PRO A 174 -14.74 35.18 2.18
CA PRO A 174 -13.68 35.53 1.27
C PRO A 174 -14.32 35.99 -0.04
N ASP A 175 -13.78 37.03 -0.68
CA ASP A 175 -14.15 37.32 -2.08
C ASP A 175 -13.84 36.05 -2.89
N THR A 176 -14.86 35.20 -3.03
CA THR A 176 -14.72 33.80 -3.45
C THR A 176 -14.17 33.77 -4.86
N ASP A 177 -14.50 34.78 -5.67
CA ASP A 177 -14.07 34.95 -7.04
C ASP A 177 -12.60 35.36 -7.10
N ARG A 178 -12.16 36.28 -6.22
CA ARG A 178 -10.74 36.63 -6.09
C ARG A 178 -9.89 35.45 -5.64
N VAL A 179 -10.32 34.72 -4.61
CA VAL A 179 -9.61 33.53 -4.10
C VAL A 179 -9.52 32.44 -5.18
N ALA A 180 -10.64 32.15 -5.86
CA ALA A 180 -10.65 31.18 -6.96
C ALA A 180 -9.75 31.60 -8.12
N THR A 181 -9.69 32.89 -8.44
CA THR A 181 -8.81 33.43 -9.49
C THR A 181 -7.34 33.27 -9.12
N LEU A 182 -6.95 33.64 -7.91
CA LEU A 182 -5.57 33.49 -7.42
C LEU A 182 -5.16 32.01 -7.34
N TYR A 183 -6.06 31.13 -6.90
CA TYR A 183 -5.83 29.68 -6.92
C TYR A 183 -5.53 29.19 -8.33
N ARG A 184 -6.39 29.49 -9.32
CA ARG A 184 -6.17 29.06 -10.72
C ARG A 184 -4.85 29.59 -11.27
N MET A 185 -4.53 30.85 -11.02
CA MET A 185 -3.27 31.46 -11.43
C MET A 185 -2.04 30.76 -10.83
N ALA A 186 -2.13 30.34 -9.57
CA ALA A 186 -1.05 29.62 -8.89
C ALA A 186 -0.95 28.17 -9.38
N GLU A 187 -2.08 27.49 -9.58
CA GLU A 187 -2.17 26.13 -10.13
C GLU A 187 -1.55 26.04 -11.53
N GLU A 188 -1.95 26.94 -12.44
CA GLU A 188 -1.45 26.99 -13.82
C GLU A 188 0.08 27.15 -13.89
N ARG A 189 0.67 27.87 -12.93
CA ARG A 189 2.12 28.11 -12.87
C ARG A 189 2.88 26.99 -12.15
N MET A 190 2.33 26.46 -11.05
CA MET A 190 3.04 25.49 -10.23
C MET A 190 3.07 24.09 -10.88
N LEU A 191 1.99 23.68 -11.55
CA LEU A 191 1.87 22.29 -12.04
C LEU A 191 2.98 21.89 -13.03
N PRO A 192 3.37 22.71 -14.03
CA PRO A 192 4.48 22.36 -14.91
C PRO A 192 5.81 22.17 -14.17
N GLU A 193 6.16 23.09 -13.26
CA GLU A 193 7.39 23.02 -12.45
C GLU A 193 7.36 21.80 -11.51
N TRP A 194 6.21 21.54 -10.89
CA TRP A 194 5.98 20.38 -10.04
C TRP A 194 6.21 19.07 -10.82
N ARG A 195 5.61 18.92 -12.00
CA ARG A 195 5.74 17.71 -12.82
C ARG A 195 7.19 17.46 -13.23
N GLN A 196 7.92 18.52 -13.60
CA GLN A 196 9.33 18.41 -13.91
C GLN A 196 10.11 17.85 -12.70
N LEU A 197 9.95 18.45 -11.52
CA LEU A 197 10.62 18.00 -10.31
C LEU A 197 10.21 16.57 -9.94
N TRP A 198 8.93 16.22 -10.03
CA TRP A 198 8.47 14.87 -9.76
C TRP A 198 9.15 13.84 -10.69
N HIS A 199 9.22 14.11 -12.00
CA HIS A 199 9.89 13.20 -12.94
C HIS A 199 11.40 13.11 -12.69
N GLU A 200 12.06 14.22 -12.36
CA GLU A 200 13.47 14.23 -11.96
C GLU A 200 13.70 13.39 -10.68
N GLY A 201 12.85 13.57 -9.66
CA GLY A 201 12.88 12.80 -8.43
C GLY A 201 12.74 11.30 -8.68
N ASN A 202 11.79 10.89 -9.53
CA ASN A 202 11.66 9.50 -9.96
C ASN A 202 12.94 8.97 -10.62
N ALA A 203 13.52 9.73 -11.55
CA ALA A 203 14.73 9.32 -12.26
C ALA A 203 15.90 9.10 -11.28
N LEU A 204 16.01 9.93 -10.24
CA LEU A 204 17.05 9.82 -9.21
C LEU A 204 16.86 8.61 -8.30
N VAL A 205 15.62 8.24 -7.97
CA VAL A 205 15.36 7.15 -7.02
C VAL A 205 15.21 5.78 -7.67
N ARG A 206 14.87 5.70 -8.96
CA ARG A 206 14.66 4.42 -9.66
C ARG A 206 15.84 3.45 -9.53
N PRO A 207 17.12 3.87 -9.67
CA PRO A 207 18.28 2.98 -9.45
C PRO A 207 18.46 2.52 -7.99
N LEU A 208 17.76 3.15 -7.03
CA LEU A 208 17.85 2.84 -5.61
C LEU A 208 16.80 1.78 -5.19
N MET A 209 15.73 1.61 -5.96
CA MET A 209 14.58 0.76 -5.59
C MET A 209 14.94 -0.72 -5.34
N SER A 210 16.03 -1.20 -5.93
CA SER A 210 16.54 -2.57 -5.75
C SER A 210 17.70 -2.69 -4.76
N ASP A 211 18.17 -1.57 -4.17
CA ASP A 211 19.29 -1.51 -3.24
C ASP A 211 18.85 -0.87 -1.91
N ALA A 212 18.46 -1.71 -0.96
CA ALA A 212 17.98 -1.27 0.34
C ALA A 212 19.00 -0.42 1.12
N ALA A 213 20.30 -0.70 0.98
CA ALA A 213 21.35 0.02 1.70
C ALA A 213 21.46 1.47 1.23
N ARG A 214 21.22 1.72 -0.07
CA ARG A 214 21.19 3.08 -0.64
C ARG A 214 19.82 3.75 -0.54
N LEU A 215 18.74 2.98 -0.59
CA LEU A 215 17.37 3.49 -0.49
C LEU A 215 17.08 4.08 0.88
N ILE A 216 17.45 3.36 1.95
CA ILE A 216 17.08 3.71 3.32
C ILE A 216 17.56 5.13 3.71
N PRO A 217 18.84 5.52 3.51
CA PRO A 217 19.31 6.87 3.86
C PRO A 217 18.62 7.98 3.07
N VAL A 218 18.36 7.75 1.78
CA VAL A 218 17.69 8.70 0.88
C VAL A 218 16.23 8.90 1.28
N LYS A 219 15.54 7.83 1.67
CA LYS A 219 14.18 7.90 2.20
C LYS A 219 14.13 8.65 3.52
N GLN A 220 15.02 8.34 4.47
CA GLN A 220 15.12 9.07 5.74
C GLN A 220 15.38 10.56 5.54
N PHE A 221 16.27 10.89 4.60
CA PHE A 221 16.54 12.28 4.24
C PHE A 221 15.28 12.96 3.69
N THR A 222 14.54 12.29 2.81
CA THR A 222 13.27 12.80 2.26
C THR A 222 12.22 13.04 3.34
N GLU A 223 12.03 12.08 4.24
CA GLU A 223 11.10 12.17 5.37
C GLU A 223 11.46 13.33 6.31
N SER A 224 12.74 13.62 6.48
CA SER A 224 13.21 14.72 7.34
C SER A 224 13.13 16.10 6.67
N VAL A 225 13.35 16.17 5.35
CA VAL A 225 13.53 17.43 4.61
C VAL A 225 12.26 17.84 3.87
N LEU A 226 11.68 16.93 3.09
CA LEU A 226 10.59 17.24 2.16
C LEU A 226 9.22 16.91 2.75
N THR A 227 9.03 15.72 3.33
CA THR A 227 7.72 15.25 3.81
C THR A 227 6.98 16.29 4.67
N PRO A 228 7.61 17.01 5.61
CA PRO A 228 6.92 18.03 6.41
C PRO A 228 6.25 19.14 5.59
N GLU A 229 6.82 19.52 4.45
CA GLU A 229 6.25 20.53 3.56
C GLU A 229 5.00 20.01 2.85
N PHE A 230 5.02 18.74 2.41
CA PHE A 230 3.88 18.10 1.75
C PHE A 230 2.66 17.93 2.66
N MET A 231 2.86 17.86 3.99
CA MET A 231 1.76 17.65 4.95
C MET A 231 0.71 18.76 4.98
N ALA A 232 0.96 19.91 4.34
CA ALA A 232 -0.05 20.94 4.10
C ALA A 232 -1.18 20.47 3.16
N GLY A 233 -0.91 19.55 2.23
CA GLY A 233 -1.95 18.98 1.38
C GLY A 233 -2.64 17.79 2.06
N ALA A 234 -3.98 17.82 2.14
CA ALA A 234 -4.75 16.78 2.83
C ALA A 234 -4.51 15.36 2.27
N ILE A 235 -4.33 15.22 0.95
CA ILE A 235 -4.06 13.93 0.30
C ILE A 235 -2.71 13.35 0.71
N TRP A 236 -1.67 14.17 0.79
CA TRP A 236 -0.33 13.79 1.25
C TRP A 236 -0.36 13.41 2.73
N ASN A 237 -1.00 14.25 3.55
CA ASN A 237 -1.12 14.04 4.98
C ASN A 237 -1.78 12.70 5.30
N ARG A 238 -2.91 12.40 4.64
CA ARG A 238 -3.62 11.15 4.82
C ARG A 238 -2.81 9.96 4.34
N SER A 239 -2.18 10.07 3.17
CA SER A 239 -1.34 9.00 2.58
C SER A 239 -0.16 8.65 3.49
N TYR A 240 0.50 9.64 4.08
CA TYR A 240 1.65 9.43 4.96
C TYR A 240 1.25 8.95 6.36
N ARG A 241 0.21 9.55 6.97
CA ARG A 241 -0.22 9.22 8.34
C ARG A 241 -0.97 7.89 8.44
N LYS A 242 -1.56 7.42 7.33
CA LYS A 242 -2.22 6.09 7.24
C LYS A 242 -3.19 5.87 8.40
N PRO A 243 -4.24 6.71 8.56
CA PRO A 243 -5.11 6.68 9.74
C PRO A 243 -5.81 5.33 9.94
N LEU A 244 -6.01 4.55 8.87
CA LEU A 244 -6.58 3.20 8.92
C LEU A 244 -5.51 2.09 8.85
N GLY A 245 -4.23 2.43 9.02
CA GLY A 245 -3.09 1.50 9.01
C GLY A 245 -2.49 1.23 7.63
N TYR A 246 -3.03 1.81 6.55
CA TYR A 246 -2.51 1.70 5.18
C TYR A 246 -2.76 2.99 4.38
N PRO A 247 -1.93 3.30 3.36
CA PRO A 247 -1.93 4.62 2.68
C PRO A 247 -3.05 4.78 1.62
N GLY A 248 -3.42 3.68 0.96
CA GLY A 248 -4.43 3.64 -0.09
C GLY A 248 -5.86 3.45 0.40
N ASP A 249 -6.24 4.06 1.52
CA ASP A 249 -7.56 3.85 2.12
C ASP A 249 -8.71 4.52 1.35
N TYR A 250 -9.95 4.12 1.66
CA TYR A 250 -11.12 4.55 0.89
C TYR A 250 -11.35 6.07 0.88
N ALA A 251 -10.96 6.78 1.94
CA ALA A 251 -11.11 8.24 2.00
C ALA A 251 -10.00 8.96 1.24
N MET A 252 -8.79 8.37 1.15
CA MET A 252 -7.76 8.86 0.23
C MET A 252 -8.25 8.71 -1.23
N MET A 253 -8.82 7.55 -1.56
CA MET A 253 -9.40 7.32 -2.90
C MET A 253 -10.51 8.33 -3.23
N ASN A 254 -11.35 8.70 -2.26
CA ASN A 254 -12.40 9.69 -2.47
C ASN A 254 -11.86 11.09 -2.81
N TYR A 255 -10.70 11.52 -2.28
CA TYR A 255 -10.08 12.76 -2.73
C TYR A 255 -9.82 12.76 -4.24
N VAL A 256 -9.36 11.63 -4.77
CA VAL A 256 -9.09 11.46 -6.19
C VAL A 256 -10.37 11.44 -7.01
N TYR A 257 -11.41 10.78 -6.53
CA TYR A 257 -12.69 10.69 -7.26
C TYR A 257 -13.49 12.00 -7.25
N GLU A 258 -13.39 12.79 -6.18
CA GLU A 258 -14.02 14.10 -6.09
C GLU A 258 -13.28 15.17 -6.89
N TRP A 259 -11.94 15.01 -7.00
CA TRP A 259 -11.05 15.88 -7.76
C TRP A 259 -11.20 17.37 -7.40
N GLN A 260 -11.46 17.65 -6.12
CA GLN A 260 -11.63 19.00 -5.61
C GLN A 260 -10.36 19.47 -4.87
N PRO A 261 -10.01 20.76 -4.94
CA PRO A 261 -8.95 21.32 -4.12
C PRO A 261 -9.40 21.40 -2.64
N VAL A 262 -8.85 20.52 -1.79
CA VAL A 262 -9.14 20.49 -0.35
C VAL A 262 -8.07 21.27 0.43
N GLY A 263 -8.51 22.22 1.26
CA GLY A 263 -7.65 23.00 2.16
C GLY A 263 -8.33 24.29 2.61
N ASP A 264 -7.91 24.81 3.76
CA ASP A 264 -8.45 26.05 4.34
C ASP A 264 -7.82 27.29 3.69
N THR A 265 -6.58 27.14 3.22
CA THR A 265 -5.82 28.19 2.51
C THR A 265 -5.63 27.89 1.02
N ILE A 266 -5.28 28.90 0.23
CA ILE A 266 -4.93 28.69 -1.20
C ILE A 266 -3.71 27.77 -1.30
N TYR A 267 -2.72 27.95 -0.43
CA TYR A 267 -1.52 27.11 -0.41
C TYR A 267 -1.83 25.64 -0.11
N GLU A 268 -2.65 25.35 0.92
CA GLU A 268 -3.03 23.95 1.24
C GLU A 268 -3.82 23.29 0.10
N ARG A 269 -4.72 24.04 -0.55
CA ARG A 269 -5.44 23.59 -1.74
C ARG A 269 -4.51 23.26 -2.89
N LEU A 270 -3.48 24.08 -3.11
CA LEU A 270 -2.46 23.86 -4.12
C LEU A 270 -1.59 22.63 -3.80
N MET A 271 -1.22 22.46 -2.52
CA MET A 271 -0.51 21.27 -2.04
C MET A 271 -1.35 20.00 -2.18
N HIS A 272 -2.66 20.07 -1.94
CA HIS A 272 -3.58 18.98 -2.24
C HIS A 272 -3.61 18.68 -3.74
N ARG A 273 -3.70 19.71 -4.57
CA ARG A 273 -3.80 19.59 -6.02
C ARG A 273 -2.62 18.88 -6.68
N ILE A 274 -1.39 19.17 -6.26
CA ILE A 274 -0.21 18.46 -6.78
C ILE A 274 -0.19 16.97 -6.40
N GLY A 275 -0.85 16.61 -5.29
CA GLY A 275 -1.06 15.20 -4.92
C GLY A 275 -2.13 14.52 -5.78
N LEU A 276 -3.20 15.23 -6.13
CA LEU A 276 -4.16 14.75 -7.13
C LEU A 276 -3.49 14.47 -8.48
N ASP A 277 -2.54 15.31 -8.89
CA ASP A 277 -1.77 15.13 -10.14
C ASP A 277 -0.98 13.81 -10.16
N VAL A 278 -0.36 13.44 -9.03
CA VAL A 278 0.31 12.14 -8.86
C VAL A 278 -0.70 10.99 -8.83
N ALA A 279 -1.87 11.21 -8.22
CA ALA A 279 -2.90 10.20 -8.02
C ALA A 279 -3.87 10.03 -9.20
N GLU A 280 -3.78 10.85 -10.25
CA GLU A 280 -4.68 10.83 -11.41
C GLU A 280 -4.91 9.43 -12.02
N CYS A 281 -3.87 8.60 -12.03
CA CYS A 281 -3.94 7.21 -12.53
C CYS A 281 -4.98 6.34 -11.79
N ILE A 282 -5.38 6.73 -10.57
CA ILE A 282 -6.45 6.09 -9.80
C ILE A 282 -7.83 6.44 -10.38
N ALA A 283 -8.04 7.69 -10.82
CA ALA A 283 -9.29 8.09 -11.46
C ALA A 283 -9.43 7.45 -12.84
N THR A 284 -8.36 7.46 -13.64
CA THR A 284 -8.39 6.91 -15.02
C THR A 284 -8.62 5.40 -15.04
N ARG A 285 -7.96 4.64 -14.15
CA ARG A 285 -8.21 3.19 -14.03
C ARG A 285 -9.63 2.87 -13.53
N MET A 286 -10.22 3.73 -12.69
CA MET A 286 -11.61 3.59 -12.23
C MET A 286 -12.59 3.70 -13.41
N VAL A 287 -12.35 4.65 -14.34
CA VAL A 287 -13.14 4.78 -15.57
C VAL A 287 -13.02 3.53 -16.45
N MET A 288 -11.82 3.00 -16.65
CA MET A 288 -11.63 1.77 -17.44
C MET A 288 -12.37 0.55 -16.85
N VAL A 289 -12.42 0.44 -15.51
CA VAL A 289 -13.20 -0.61 -14.84
C VAL A 289 -14.69 -0.36 -15.00
N GLN A 290 -15.15 0.89 -14.87
CA GLN A 290 -16.55 1.26 -15.12
C GLN A 290 -16.98 0.87 -16.55
N GLU A 291 -16.13 1.11 -17.55
CA GLU A 291 -16.35 0.69 -18.94
C GLU A 291 -16.44 -0.84 -19.06
N ALA A 292 -15.55 -1.58 -18.42
CA ALA A 292 -15.60 -3.04 -18.40
C ALA A 292 -16.87 -3.60 -17.75
N ILE A 293 -17.38 -2.95 -16.70
CA ILE A 293 -18.68 -3.28 -16.10
C ILE A 293 -19.80 -3.07 -17.13
N ALA A 294 -19.80 -1.91 -17.82
CA ALA A 294 -20.81 -1.61 -18.83
C ALA A 294 -20.79 -2.61 -20.00
N GLU A 295 -19.62 -2.96 -20.52
CA GLU A 295 -19.45 -4.00 -21.55
C GLU A 295 -19.96 -5.37 -21.08
N THR A 296 -19.64 -5.76 -19.84
CA THR A 296 -20.10 -7.02 -19.25
C THR A 296 -21.62 -7.09 -19.15
N VAL A 297 -22.27 -6.00 -18.74
CA VAL A 297 -23.73 -5.94 -18.59
C VAL A 297 -24.42 -5.82 -19.95
N ALA A 298 -23.82 -5.14 -20.92
CA ALA A 298 -24.37 -4.97 -22.28
C ALA A 298 -24.37 -6.27 -23.10
N THR A 299 -23.47 -7.20 -22.82
CA THR A 299 -23.36 -8.49 -23.53
C THR A 299 -24.29 -9.57 -23.01
N ARG A 300 -25.06 -9.30 -21.93
CA ARG A 300 -26.04 -10.24 -21.38
C ARG A 300 -27.34 -10.24 -22.18
N ALA A 301 -27.93 -11.43 -22.32
CA ALA A 301 -29.28 -11.55 -22.83
C ALA A 301 -30.31 -10.94 -21.85
N GLU A 302 -31.44 -10.49 -22.38
CA GLU A 302 -32.52 -9.95 -21.56
C GLU A 302 -33.05 -11.03 -20.60
N GLY A 303 -33.02 -10.74 -19.29
CA GLY A 303 -33.41 -11.68 -18.24
C GLY A 303 -32.24 -12.35 -17.52
N ASP A 304 -31.04 -12.37 -18.11
CA ASP A 304 -29.83 -12.88 -17.45
C ASP A 304 -29.22 -11.84 -16.52
N THR A 305 -28.84 -12.26 -15.32
CA THR A 305 -28.16 -11.37 -14.35
C THR A 305 -26.65 -11.43 -14.54
N ALA A 306 -26.05 -10.30 -14.91
CA ALA A 306 -24.60 -10.12 -14.90
C ALA A 306 -24.07 -10.18 -13.46
N ARG A 307 -23.02 -10.97 -13.21
CA ARG A 307 -22.38 -11.08 -11.89
C ARG A 307 -20.99 -10.45 -11.90
N VAL A 308 -20.80 -9.46 -11.04
CA VAL A 308 -19.58 -8.64 -10.99
C VAL A 308 -18.98 -8.67 -9.59
N LEU A 309 -17.72 -9.06 -9.47
CA LEU A 309 -16.98 -9.07 -8.21
C LEU A 309 -15.85 -8.03 -8.20
N SER A 310 -15.86 -7.18 -7.18
CA SER A 310 -14.79 -6.22 -6.89
C SER A 310 -13.99 -6.69 -5.68
N LEU A 311 -12.70 -7.00 -5.87
CA LEU A 311 -11.80 -7.44 -4.81
C LEU A 311 -10.86 -6.31 -4.37
N GLY A 312 -10.91 -5.96 -3.08
CA GLY A 312 -10.30 -4.74 -2.55
C GLY A 312 -11.09 -3.52 -3.05
N CYS A 313 -12.41 -3.53 -2.84
CA CYS A 313 -13.32 -2.62 -3.51
C CYS A 313 -13.14 -1.15 -3.10
N GLY A 314 -12.52 -0.86 -1.94
CA GLY A 314 -12.42 0.51 -1.44
C GLY A 314 -13.81 1.17 -1.40
N PRO A 315 -13.99 2.39 -1.95
CA PRO A 315 -15.29 3.07 -1.98
C PRO A 315 -16.23 2.62 -3.12
N ALA A 316 -15.81 1.69 -3.99
CA ALA A 316 -16.57 1.16 -5.13
C ALA A 316 -17.22 2.26 -6.03
N GLN A 317 -16.44 3.30 -6.33
CA GLN A 317 -16.89 4.47 -7.07
C GLN A 317 -17.37 4.11 -8.49
N GLU A 318 -16.68 3.19 -9.15
CA GLU A 318 -16.99 2.64 -10.46
C GLU A 318 -18.37 2.00 -10.51
N VAL A 319 -18.76 1.27 -9.46
CA VAL A 319 -20.07 0.63 -9.35
C VAL A 319 -21.17 1.67 -9.17
N ALA A 320 -20.96 2.62 -8.26
CA ALA A 320 -21.91 3.72 -8.06
C ALA A 320 -22.07 4.56 -9.34
N ASN A 321 -20.98 4.83 -10.06
CA ASN A 321 -21.02 5.58 -11.32
C ASN A 321 -21.76 4.82 -12.42
N PHE A 322 -21.51 3.52 -12.58
CA PHE A 322 -22.24 2.68 -13.52
C PHE A 322 -23.76 2.68 -13.24
N LEU A 323 -24.14 2.52 -11.97
CA LEU A 323 -25.55 2.48 -11.57
C LEU A 323 -26.26 3.85 -11.62
N ARG A 324 -25.54 4.96 -11.84
CA ARG A 324 -26.19 6.26 -12.09
C ARG A 324 -26.84 6.35 -13.47
N ALA A 325 -26.56 5.41 -14.37
CA ALA A 325 -27.23 5.31 -15.66
C ALA A 325 -28.76 5.29 -15.48
N PRO A 326 -29.55 5.92 -16.37
CA PRO A 326 -31.01 5.96 -16.22
C PRO A 326 -31.69 4.59 -16.28
N ALA A 327 -31.09 3.63 -17.00
CA ALA A 327 -31.60 2.28 -17.17
C ALA A 327 -30.44 1.29 -17.36
N LEU A 328 -30.68 0.03 -17.01
CA LEU A 328 -29.74 -1.08 -17.18
C LEU A 328 -30.19 -1.98 -18.34
N THR A 329 -29.28 -2.32 -19.24
CA THR A 329 -29.55 -3.24 -20.37
C THR A 329 -29.91 -4.64 -19.90
N ALA A 330 -29.33 -5.09 -18.78
CA ALA A 330 -29.63 -6.36 -18.12
C ALA A 330 -29.59 -6.21 -16.58
N PRO A 331 -30.21 -7.11 -15.81
CA PRO A 331 -30.01 -7.16 -14.37
C PRO A 331 -28.54 -7.37 -13.99
N VAL A 332 -28.11 -6.82 -12.85
CA VAL A 332 -26.71 -6.93 -12.36
C VAL A 332 -26.63 -7.22 -10.87
N ALA A 333 -25.72 -8.09 -10.46
CA ALA A 333 -25.43 -8.40 -9.08
C ALA A 333 -23.96 -8.10 -8.77
N PHE A 334 -23.72 -7.20 -7.80
CA PHE A 334 -22.38 -6.83 -7.36
C PHE A 334 -22.01 -7.54 -6.05
N THR A 335 -20.81 -8.11 -6.02
CA THR A 335 -20.17 -8.59 -4.79
C THR A 335 -18.95 -7.73 -4.50
N LEU A 336 -18.99 -6.97 -3.40
CA LEU A 336 -17.92 -6.09 -2.97
C LEU A 336 -17.14 -6.75 -1.83
N VAL A 337 -15.84 -6.97 -2.03
CA VAL A 337 -14.98 -7.64 -1.06
C VAL A 337 -13.88 -6.69 -0.60
N ASP A 338 -13.77 -6.48 0.71
CA ASP A 338 -12.67 -5.71 1.30
C ASP A 338 -12.31 -6.24 2.70
N GLN A 339 -11.10 -5.95 3.16
CA GLN A 339 -10.70 -6.23 4.53
C GLN A 339 -11.20 -5.15 5.51
N ASP A 340 -11.33 -3.91 5.02
CA ASP A 340 -11.72 -2.76 5.83
C ASP A 340 -13.25 -2.63 5.89
N CYS A 341 -13.81 -2.76 7.09
CA CYS A 341 -15.24 -2.57 7.31
C CYS A 341 -15.70 -1.12 7.10
N HIS A 342 -14.81 -0.12 7.28
CA HIS A 342 -15.14 1.27 7.01
C HIS A 342 -15.30 1.52 5.50
N ALA A 343 -14.39 0.95 4.69
CA ALA A 343 -14.51 0.96 3.23
C ALA A 343 -15.81 0.29 2.77
N LEU A 344 -16.13 -0.90 3.29
CA LEU A 344 -17.37 -1.61 2.94
C LEU A 344 -18.63 -0.84 3.35
N GLY A 345 -18.65 -0.23 4.54
CA GLY A 345 -19.77 0.60 4.98
C GLY A 345 -19.98 1.78 4.03
N HIS A 346 -18.91 2.49 3.69
CA HIS A 346 -18.96 3.61 2.75
C HIS A 346 -19.42 3.19 1.35
N ALA A 347 -18.86 2.11 0.81
CA ALA A 347 -19.23 1.56 -0.49
C ALA A 347 -20.70 1.13 -0.51
N TYR A 348 -21.15 0.40 0.52
CA TYR A 348 -22.52 -0.08 0.62
C TYR A 348 -23.52 1.08 0.66
N GLU A 349 -23.32 2.07 1.54
CA GLU A 349 -24.22 3.23 1.64
C GLU A 349 -24.37 3.98 0.31
N ARG A 350 -23.27 4.09 -0.44
CA ARG A 350 -23.26 4.80 -1.71
C ARG A 350 -23.88 4.00 -2.84
N VAL A 351 -23.50 2.73 -2.98
CA VAL A 351 -23.98 1.84 -4.04
C VAL A 351 -25.46 1.50 -3.82
N TYR A 352 -25.87 1.22 -2.58
CA TYR A 352 -27.24 0.82 -2.26
C TYR A 352 -28.26 1.91 -2.64
N ARG A 353 -27.92 3.19 -2.50
CA ARG A 353 -28.77 4.31 -2.96
C ARG A 353 -29.07 4.23 -4.45
N GLU A 354 -28.08 3.86 -5.25
CA GLU A 354 -28.25 3.72 -6.70
C GLU A 354 -28.98 2.41 -7.05
N VAL A 355 -28.73 1.33 -6.30
CA VAL A 355 -29.41 0.03 -6.47
C VAL A 355 -30.93 0.16 -6.38
N VAL A 356 -31.43 0.87 -5.37
CA VAL A 356 -32.88 1.04 -5.12
C VAL A 356 -33.59 1.74 -6.30
N ARG A 357 -32.88 2.57 -7.08
CA ARG A 357 -33.45 3.29 -8.24
C ARG A 357 -33.81 2.35 -9.40
N HIS A 358 -33.25 1.15 -9.43
CA HIS A 358 -33.37 0.21 -10.56
C HIS A 358 -34.43 -0.87 -10.40
N ASN A 359 -35.40 -0.70 -9.46
CA ASN A 359 -36.57 -1.58 -9.31
C ASN A 359 -36.22 -3.09 -9.34
N ASN A 360 -35.29 -3.52 -8.49
CA ASN A 360 -34.78 -4.90 -8.39
C ASN A 360 -33.99 -5.43 -9.61
N ARG A 361 -33.62 -4.57 -10.57
CA ARG A 361 -32.66 -4.92 -11.65
C ARG A 361 -31.20 -4.78 -11.23
N SER A 362 -30.92 -4.40 -9.98
CA SER A 362 -29.58 -4.45 -9.43
C SER A 362 -29.57 -4.92 -7.99
N THR A 363 -28.47 -5.52 -7.55
CA THR A 363 -28.23 -5.93 -6.16
C THR A 363 -26.78 -5.68 -5.78
N VAL A 364 -26.52 -5.51 -4.48
CA VAL A 364 -25.17 -5.38 -3.93
C VAL A 364 -25.05 -6.17 -2.63
N GLU A 365 -23.98 -6.97 -2.53
CA GLU A 365 -23.59 -7.68 -1.31
C GLU A 365 -22.16 -7.32 -0.93
N CYS A 366 -21.91 -7.15 0.36
CA CYS A 366 -20.59 -6.84 0.90
C CYS A 366 -20.04 -8.02 1.71
N LEU A 367 -18.81 -8.42 1.42
CA LEU A 367 -18.10 -9.49 2.11
C LEU A 367 -16.84 -8.93 2.76
N GLN A 368 -16.82 -8.92 4.10
CA GLN A 368 -15.60 -8.59 4.84
C GLN A 368 -14.67 -9.80 4.88
N ALA A 369 -13.49 -9.67 4.25
CA ALA A 369 -12.50 -10.72 4.22
C ALA A 369 -11.11 -10.17 4.54
N SER A 370 -10.49 -10.68 5.61
CA SER A 370 -9.11 -10.31 5.93
C SER A 370 -8.16 -10.72 4.81
N PHE A 371 -7.03 -10.01 4.68
CA PHE A 371 -5.97 -10.38 3.74
C PHE A 371 -5.55 -11.86 3.82
N ALA A 372 -5.45 -12.41 5.04
CA ALA A 372 -5.12 -13.83 5.23
C ALA A 372 -6.22 -14.80 4.75
N GLN A 373 -7.49 -14.38 4.76
CA GLN A 373 -8.59 -15.14 4.15
C GLN A 373 -8.56 -15.01 2.63
N LEU A 374 -8.31 -13.81 2.09
CA LEU A 374 -8.14 -13.58 0.65
C LEU A 374 -7.00 -14.43 0.06
N MET A 375 -5.88 -14.55 0.76
CA MET A 375 -4.75 -15.41 0.34
C MET A 375 -5.05 -16.92 0.46
N ARG A 376 -6.10 -17.30 1.21
CA ARG A 376 -6.65 -18.67 1.27
C ARG A 376 -7.93 -18.76 0.43
N ALA A 377 -7.93 -18.02 -0.68
CA ALA A 377 -8.97 -17.79 -1.68
C ALA A 377 -9.97 -18.94 -1.89
N SER A 378 -9.52 -20.20 -1.85
CA SER A 378 -10.38 -21.37 -2.09
C SER A 378 -11.61 -21.43 -1.17
N ALA A 379 -11.48 -21.13 0.12
CA ALA A 379 -12.60 -21.25 1.05
C ALA A 379 -13.61 -20.08 0.95
N LEU A 380 -13.10 -18.86 0.74
CA LEU A 380 -13.94 -17.66 0.61
C LEU A 380 -14.72 -17.70 -0.70
N PHE A 381 -14.04 -18.00 -1.80
CA PHE A 381 -14.67 -17.97 -3.12
C PHE A 381 -15.44 -19.25 -3.43
N ALA A 382 -15.23 -20.36 -2.70
CA ALA A 382 -15.98 -21.61 -2.91
C ALA A 382 -17.50 -21.39 -2.89
N ALA A 383 -17.99 -20.55 -1.98
CA ALA A 383 -19.42 -20.26 -1.82
C ALA A 383 -19.99 -19.30 -2.89
N LEU A 384 -19.12 -18.61 -3.65
CA LEU A 384 -19.58 -17.66 -4.68
C LEU A 384 -19.91 -18.38 -5.99
N PRO A 385 -21.00 -17.98 -6.67
CA PRO A 385 -21.30 -18.45 -8.01
C PRO A 385 -20.22 -17.97 -9.00
N PRO A 386 -20.12 -18.58 -10.20
CA PRO A 386 -19.30 -18.04 -11.27
C PRO A 386 -19.63 -16.57 -11.56
N GLN A 387 -18.60 -15.77 -11.79
CA GLN A 387 -18.69 -14.32 -12.02
C GLN A 387 -18.39 -14.01 -13.48
N ASP A 388 -19.16 -13.11 -14.07
CA ASP A 388 -18.96 -12.68 -15.45
C ASP A 388 -17.80 -11.69 -15.57
N LEU A 389 -17.61 -10.87 -14.52
CA LEU A 389 -16.46 -10.00 -14.36
C LEU A 389 -15.93 -10.10 -12.93
N ILE A 390 -14.63 -10.29 -12.79
CA ILE A 390 -13.90 -10.11 -11.55
C ILE A 390 -12.84 -9.05 -11.78
N TYR A 391 -12.66 -8.11 -10.86
CA TYR A 391 -11.56 -7.16 -10.94
C TYR A 391 -10.91 -6.87 -9.58
N SER A 392 -9.61 -6.56 -9.64
CA SER A 392 -8.85 -6.02 -8.51
C SER A 392 -7.79 -5.05 -9.02
N VAL A 393 -7.96 -3.76 -8.73
CA VAL A 393 -7.18 -2.66 -9.34
C VAL A 393 -6.49 -1.80 -8.28
N GLY A 394 -5.73 -2.45 -7.39
CA GLY A 394 -4.91 -1.76 -6.37
C GLY A 394 -4.43 -2.64 -5.23
N LEU A 395 -5.07 -3.79 -4.99
CA LEU A 395 -4.65 -4.73 -3.95
C LEU A 395 -3.35 -5.47 -4.32
N LEU A 396 -3.16 -5.77 -5.61
CA LEU A 396 -2.03 -6.60 -6.09
C LEU A 396 -0.69 -5.85 -6.08
N ASP A 397 -0.73 -4.52 -6.00
CA ASP A 397 0.44 -3.67 -5.80
C ASP A 397 1.20 -4.03 -4.51
N TYR A 398 0.54 -4.62 -3.51
CA TYR A 398 1.15 -4.98 -2.22
C TYR A 398 1.64 -6.42 -2.13
N LEU A 399 1.45 -7.21 -3.19
CA LEU A 399 1.70 -8.64 -3.18
C LEU A 399 3.00 -9.00 -3.89
N SER A 400 3.81 -9.85 -3.27
CA SER A 400 4.92 -10.53 -3.96
C SER A 400 4.41 -11.33 -5.16
N MET A 401 5.21 -11.50 -6.21
CA MET A 401 4.82 -12.24 -7.43
C MET A 401 4.16 -13.60 -7.15
N ARG A 402 4.75 -14.43 -6.28
CA ARG A 402 4.18 -15.74 -5.90
C ARG A 402 2.76 -15.64 -5.33
N ARG A 403 2.50 -14.66 -4.47
CA ARG A 403 1.16 -14.45 -3.88
C ARG A 403 0.16 -13.95 -4.91
N VAL A 404 0.61 -13.09 -5.82
CA VAL A 404 -0.21 -12.62 -6.94
C VAL A 404 -0.64 -13.80 -7.82
N GLN A 405 0.30 -14.63 -8.27
CA GLN A 405 0.03 -15.76 -9.15
C GLN A 405 -1.03 -16.71 -8.57
N GLU A 406 -0.92 -17.03 -7.28
CA GLU A 406 -1.91 -17.86 -6.58
C GLU A 406 -3.29 -17.20 -6.48
N LEU A 407 -3.33 -15.89 -6.19
CA LEU A 407 -4.59 -15.14 -6.14
C LEU A 407 -5.24 -15.05 -7.52
N VAL A 408 -4.48 -14.71 -8.56
CA VAL A 408 -4.96 -14.59 -9.94
C VAL A 408 -5.53 -15.92 -10.41
N ARG A 409 -4.84 -17.05 -10.16
CA ARG A 409 -5.36 -18.39 -10.44
C ARG A 409 -6.70 -18.65 -9.76
N ALA A 410 -6.78 -18.40 -8.46
CA ALA A 410 -8.00 -18.68 -7.69
C ALA A 410 -9.19 -17.78 -8.10
N LEU A 411 -8.94 -16.53 -8.48
CA LEU A 411 -9.97 -15.65 -9.04
C LEU A 411 -10.40 -16.15 -10.42
N PHE A 412 -9.46 -16.53 -11.29
CA PHE A 412 -9.76 -17.01 -12.63
C PHE A 412 -10.58 -18.32 -12.64
N GLU A 413 -10.38 -19.20 -11.67
CA GLU A 413 -11.23 -20.38 -11.46
C GLU A 413 -12.71 -20.01 -11.30
N LYS A 414 -13.00 -18.83 -10.73
CA LYS A 414 -14.35 -18.32 -10.47
C LYS A 414 -14.92 -17.44 -11.58
N VAL A 415 -14.12 -17.11 -12.59
CA VAL A 415 -14.62 -16.48 -13.81
C VAL A 415 -15.49 -17.48 -14.57
N ALA A 416 -16.69 -17.06 -14.97
CA ALA A 416 -17.61 -17.84 -15.80
C ALA A 416 -17.01 -18.06 -17.20
N PRO A 417 -17.39 -19.13 -17.93
CA PRO A 417 -17.03 -19.27 -19.34
C PRO A 417 -17.44 -18.02 -20.13
N GLY A 418 -16.52 -17.47 -20.95
CA GLY A 418 -16.71 -16.21 -21.65
C GLY A 418 -16.57 -14.94 -20.80
N GLY A 419 -16.42 -15.07 -19.47
CA GLY A 419 -16.19 -13.96 -18.55
C GLY A 419 -14.73 -13.49 -18.51
N GLN A 420 -14.48 -12.47 -17.69
CA GLN A 420 -13.18 -11.81 -17.63
C GLN A 420 -12.68 -11.55 -16.20
N LEU A 421 -11.36 -11.64 -16.02
CA LEU A 421 -10.64 -11.15 -14.85
C LEU A 421 -9.78 -9.94 -15.23
N ILE A 422 -9.90 -8.83 -14.51
CA ILE A 422 -9.08 -7.63 -14.69
C ILE A 422 -8.18 -7.41 -13.48
N ILE A 423 -6.88 -7.39 -13.72
CA ILE A 423 -5.87 -7.10 -12.69
C ILE A 423 -5.18 -5.77 -12.99
N GLY A 424 -5.28 -4.84 -12.05
CA GLY A 424 -4.54 -3.57 -12.10
C GLY A 424 -3.27 -3.61 -11.26
N ASN A 425 -2.19 -3.01 -11.77
CA ASN A 425 -0.97 -2.79 -11.01
C ASN A 425 -0.26 -1.49 -11.43
N MET A 426 0.44 -0.84 -10.51
CA MET A 426 1.34 0.28 -10.80
C MET A 426 2.46 -0.17 -11.75
N ALA A 427 2.70 0.63 -12.79
CA ALA A 427 3.67 0.36 -13.84
C ALA A 427 5.10 0.77 -13.41
N ASP A 428 6.09 -0.09 -13.67
CA ASP A 428 7.52 0.29 -13.58
C ASP A 428 7.94 1.03 -14.86
N VAL A 429 7.68 2.34 -14.87
CA VAL A 429 8.00 3.24 -15.98
C VAL A 429 8.75 4.47 -15.47
N ALA A 430 9.51 5.13 -16.36
CA ALA A 430 10.29 6.31 -16.00
C ALA A 430 9.41 7.47 -15.46
N GLY A 431 8.20 7.64 -16.02
CA GLY A 431 7.19 8.59 -15.55
C GLY A 431 6.31 8.07 -14.41
N GLY A 432 6.76 7.05 -13.66
CA GLY A 432 5.97 6.37 -12.64
C GLY A 432 5.75 7.19 -11.36
N ASN A 433 5.30 6.55 -10.29
CA ASN A 433 4.99 7.23 -9.02
C ASN A 433 5.96 6.87 -7.87
N GLN A 434 7.12 6.28 -8.18
CA GLN A 434 8.04 5.75 -7.17
C GLN A 434 8.49 6.80 -6.16
N TRP A 435 8.94 7.97 -6.62
CA TRP A 435 9.40 9.04 -5.74
C TRP A 435 8.31 9.58 -4.79
N PRO A 436 7.16 10.07 -5.28
CA PRO A 436 6.15 10.62 -4.39
C PRO A 436 5.50 9.57 -3.48
N MET A 437 5.36 8.33 -3.94
CA MET A 437 4.75 7.28 -3.11
C MET A 437 5.75 6.74 -2.08
N GLU A 438 6.90 6.21 -2.51
CA GLU A 438 7.85 5.54 -1.61
C GLU A 438 8.58 6.53 -0.69
N PHE A 439 8.99 7.69 -1.20
CA PHE A 439 9.90 8.60 -0.49
C PHE A 439 9.19 9.72 0.25
N ILE A 440 8.11 10.29 -0.32
CA ILE A 440 7.34 11.35 0.35
C ILE A 440 6.29 10.77 1.30
N CYS A 441 5.58 9.72 0.87
CA CYS A 441 4.44 9.14 1.61
C CYS A 441 4.74 7.85 2.38
N ASP A 442 5.96 7.31 2.33
CA ASP A 442 6.29 5.98 2.87
C ASP A 442 5.31 4.89 2.36
N TRP A 443 4.89 5.00 1.09
CA TRP A 443 3.95 4.11 0.45
C TRP A 443 4.68 3.14 -0.48
N THR A 444 5.03 1.99 0.07
CA THR A 444 5.74 0.92 -0.64
C THR A 444 4.83 0.02 -1.45
N LEU A 445 5.11 -0.10 -2.74
CA LEU A 445 4.40 -0.94 -3.71
C LEU A 445 5.38 -1.75 -4.57
N HIS A 446 4.89 -2.87 -5.12
CA HIS A 446 5.53 -3.62 -6.19
C HIS A 446 5.11 -3.06 -7.55
N TYR A 447 5.94 -2.17 -8.10
CA TYR A 447 5.83 -1.71 -9.48
C TYR A 447 6.20 -2.85 -10.42
N ARG A 448 5.46 -3.01 -11.53
CA ARG A 448 5.64 -4.12 -12.46
C ARG A 448 5.82 -3.65 -13.89
N SER A 449 6.74 -4.29 -14.59
CA SER A 449 6.89 -4.23 -16.04
C SER A 449 5.77 -4.98 -16.75
N GLU A 450 5.62 -4.79 -18.07
CA GLU A 450 4.66 -5.53 -18.88
C GLU A 450 4.88 -7.05 -18.82
N ALA A 451 6.13 -7.49 -18.82
CA ALA A 451 6.48 -8.90 -18.68
C ALA A 451 6.03 -9.46 -17.32
N GLU A 452 6.32 -8.74 -16.24
CA GLU A 452 5.86 -9.13 -14.90
C GLU A 452 4.33 -9.12 -14.80
N MET A 453 3.64 -8.24 -15.52
CA MET A 453 2.18 -8.26 -15.58
C MET A 453 1.69 -9.59 -16.15
N HIS A 454 2.25 -10.06 -17.27
CA HIS A 454 1.92 -11.38 -17.82
C HIS A 454 2.28 -12.53 -16.86
N ASP A 455 3.42 -12.43 -16.18
CA ASP A 455 3.85 -13.44 -15.20
C ASP A 455 2.87 -13.58 -14.02
N MET A 456 2.10 -12.53 -13.68
CA MET A 456 1.04 -12.64 -12.67
C MET A 456 -0.02 -13.69 -13.02
N ALA A 457 -0.21 -13.98 -14.32
CA ALA A 457 -1.15 -14.96 -14.82
C ALA A 457 -0.50 -16.27 -15.27
N ALA A 458 0.78 -16.52 -14.92
CA ALA A 458 1.51 -17.72 -15.34
C ALA A 458 0.87 -19.06 -14.92
N LEU A 459 0.02 -19.05 -13.89
CA LEU A 459 -0.71 -20.23 -13.41
C LEU A 459 -2.12 -20.37 -14.03
N VAL A 460 -2.49 -19.51 -14.97
CA VAL A 460 -3.76 -19.55 -15.70
C VAL A 460 -3.56 -20.23 -17.05
N SER A 461 -4.39 -21.21 -17.37
CA SER A 461 -4.34 -21.96 -18.63
C SER A 461 -5.52 -21.65 -19.55
N GLY A 462 -5.26 -21.54 -20.86
CA GLY A 462 -6.29 -21.45 -21.89
C GLY A 462 -6.99 -20.09 -21.99
N ALA A 463 -6.52 -19.06 -21.30
CA ALA A 463 -7.09 -17.71 -21.36
C ALA A 463 -6.49 -16.86 -22.49
N THR A 464 -7.27 -15.92 -23.00
CA THR A 464 -6.74 -14.82 -23.83
C THR A 464 -6.37 -13.66 -22.92
N MET A 465 -5.17 -13.11 -23.10
CA MET A 465 -4.66 -12.03 -22.26
C MET A 465 -4.45 -10.76 -23.09
N THR A 466 -4.84 -9.61 -22.56
CA THR A 466 -4.60 -8.31 -23.18
C THR A 466 -4.16 -7.33 -22.10
N LEU A 467 -2.98 -6.74 -22.28
CA LEU A 467 -2.47 -5.69 -21.40
C LEU A 467 -2.87 -4.33 -21.96
N ARG A 468 -3.42 -3.45 -21.13
CA ARG A 468 -3.72 -2.06 -21.49
C ARG A 468 -3.15 -1.13 -20.42
N PRO A 469 -2.30 -0.15 -20.77
CA PRO A 469 -1.98 0.93 -19.85
C PRO A 469 -3.20 1.84 -19.67
N ASP A 470 -3.31 2.47 -18.50
CA ASP A 470 -4.23 3.57 -18.30
C ASP A 470 -3.81 4.80 -19.13
N PRO A 471 -4.70 5.77 -19.39
CA PRO A 471 -4.39 7.01 -20.11
C PRO A 471 -3.14 7.75 -19.64
N THR A 472 -2.77 7.63 -18.37
CA THR A 472 -1.56 8.27 -17.81
C THR A 472 -0.29 7.43 -17.99
N GLY A 473 -0.41 6.15 -18.37
CA GLY A 473 0.69 5.21 -18.54
C GLY A 473 1.32 4.73 -17.22
N ARG A 474 0.71 5.00 -16.07
CA ARG A 474 1.26 4.72 -14.73
C ARG A 474 0.66 3.48 -14.08
N VAL A 475 -0.43 2.95 -14.63
CA VAL A 475 -1.11 1.73 -14.20
C VAL A 475 -1.29 0.83 -15.41
N TYR A 476 -0.96 -0.44 -15.28
CA TYR A 476 -1.31 -1.46 -16.25
C TYR A 476 -2.55 -2.22 -15.78
N LEU A 477 -3.48 -2.48 -16.71
CA LEU A 477 -4.62 -3.36 -16.52
C LEU A 477 -4.44 -4.59 -17.42
N LEU A 478 -4.28 -5.76 -16.82
CA LEU A 478 -4.25 -7.04 -17.51
C LEU A 478 -5.66 -7.63 -17.54
N TYR A 479 -6.21 -7.75 -18.73
CA TYR A 479 -7.50 -8.37 -19.02
C TYR A 479 -7.26 -9.84 -19.37
N ILE A 480 -7.82 -10.76 -18.59
CA ILE A 480 -7.68 -12.21 -18.73
C ILE A 480 -9.06 -12.79 -19.01
N THR A 481 -9.34 -13.11 -20.28
CA THR A 481 -10.64 -13.61 -20.74
C THR A 481 -10.66 -15.13 -20.76
N LYS A 482 -11.66 -15.72 -20.12
CA LYS A 482 -11.89 -17.18 -20.12
C LYS A 482 -12.61 -17.58 -21.41
N PRO A 483 -12.20 -18.66 -22.09
CA PRO A 483 -12.91 -19.15 -23.26
C PRO A 483 -14.40 -19.37 -22.97
N GLY A 484 -15.24 -19.16 -23.98
CA GLY A 484 -16.64 -19.56 -23.94
C GLY A 484 -16.78 -21.07 -23.76
N ALA A 485 -17.93 -21.53 -23.29
CA ALA A 485 -18.28 -22.94 -23.39
C ALA A 485 -18.34 -23.32 -24.88
N ALA A 486 -17.66 -24.41 -25.25
CA ALA A 486 -17.66 -24.95 -26.61
C ALA A 486 -19.04 -25.47 -27.03
#